data_AF-X1M4C5-F1
#
_entry.id   AF-X1M4C5-F1
#
_cell.length_a   1.000
_cell.length_b   1.000
_cell.length_c   1.000
_cell.angle_alpha   90.00
_cell.angle_beta   90.00
_cell.angle_gamma   90.00
#
_symmetry.space_group_name_H-M   'P 1'
#
loop_
_entity.id
_entity.type
_entity.pdbx_description
1 polymer ?
#
loop_
_entity_poly.entity_id
_entity_poly.type
_entity_poly.pdbx_seq_one_letter_code
_entity_poly.pdbx_strand_id
1 'polypeptide(L)' 'MNDIEIEIQVKIENSKPLIEFLEKNADFRSENHQIDEYFSPAHRDFIGVRPVKEWLRL' A
#
# COMPACT_ATOMS: atom_id res chain seq x y z
N MET A 1 -5.21 -19.23 7.60
CA MET A 1 -5.44 -18.66 6.26
C MET A 1 -5.88 -17.19 6.39
N ASN A 2 -5.41 -16.48 7.42
CA ASN A 2 -5.81 -15.10 7.73
C ASN A 2 -4.64 -14.11 7.60
N ASP A 3 -3.46 -14.60 7.21
CA ASP A 3 -2.21 -13.82 7.18
C ASP A 3 -1.75 -13.55 5.73
N ILE A 4 -2.69 -13.57 4.77
CA ILE A 4 -2.43 -13.32 3.36
C ILE A 4 -3.22 -12.09 2.95
N GLU A 5 -2.50 -11.04 2.57
CA GLU A 5 -3.05 -9.83 1.95
C GLU A 5 -2.94 -9.94 0.42
N ILE A 6 -4.00 -9.58 -0.29
CA ILE A 6 -4.02 -9.46 -1.74
C ILE A 6 -4.28 -7.99 -2.07
N GLU A 7 -3.25 -7.31 -2.58
CA GLU A 7 -3.28 -5.89 -2.92
C GLU A 7 -3.02 -5.67 -4.42
N ILE A 8 -3.65 -4.64 -5.00
CA ILE A 8 -3.35 -4.15 -6.34
C ILE A 8 -3.00 -2.67 -6.25
N GLN A 9 -1.79 -2.32 -6.68
CA GLN A 9 -1.33 -0.94 -6.78
C GLN A 9 -1.43 -0.45 -8.22
N VAL A 10 -2.05 0.72 -8.42
CA VAL A 10 -2.20 1.37 -9.73
C VAL A 10 -1.77 2.82 -9.66
N LYS A 11 -1.18 3.33 -10.74
CA LYS A 11 -0.87 4.75 -10.88
C LYS A 11 -2.12 5.50 -11.35
N ILE A 12 -2.57 6.48 -10.58
CA ILE A 12 -3.72 7.31 -10.92
C ILE A 12 -3.22 8.61 -11.56
N GLU A 13 -3.54 8.82 -12.84
CA GLU A 13 -3.16 10.05 -13.57
C GLU A 13 -4.16 11.19 -13.35
N ASN A 14 -5.45 10.85 -13.21
CA ASN A 14 -6.53 11.79 -12.91
C ASN A 14 -7.48 11.15 -11.89
N SER A 15 -7.52 11.69 -10.68
CA SER A 15 -8.31 11.14 -9.57
C SER A 15 -9.80 11.44 -9.69
N LYS A 16 -10.21 12.46 -10.46
CA LYS A 16 -11.60 12.93 -10.49
C LYS A 16 -12.61 11.84 -10.88
N PRO A 17 -12.42 11.09 -12.00
CA PRO A 17 -13.37 10.04 -12.39
C PRO A 17 -13.42 8.89 -11.37
N LEU A 18 -12.30 8.59 -10.71
CA LEU A 18 -12.23 7.55 -9.69
C LEU A 18 -13.04 7.94 -8.45
N ILE A 19 -12.88 9.18 -7.98
CA ILE A 19 -13.63 9.69 -6.82
C ILE A 19 -15.13 9.67 -7.13
N GLU A 20 -15.55 10.20 -8.28
CA GLU A 20 -16.98 10.20 -8.71
C GLU A 20 -17.55 8.77 -8.77
N PHE A 21 -16.76 7.80 -9.24
CA PHE A 21 -17.16 6.39 -9.25
C PHE A 21 -17.29 5.84 -7.83
N LEU A 22 -16.34 6.11 -6.94
CA LEU A 22 -16.34 5.61 -5.57
C LEU A 22 -17.49 6.22 -4.75
N GLU A 23 -17.77 7.51 -4.89
CA GLU A 23 -18.90 8.17 -4.20
C GLU A 23 -20.25 7.54 -4.55
N LYS A 24 -20.39 6.98 -5.76
CA LYS A 24 -21.62 6.30 -6.20
C LYS A 24 -21.68 4.83 -5.80
N ASN A 25 -20.54 4.15 -5.69
CA ASN A 25 -20.48 2.68 -5.63
C ASN A 25 -19.82 2.12 -4.37
N ALA A 26 -19.25 2.96 -3.51
CA ALA A 26 -18.51 2.53 -2.33
C ALA A 26 -18.90 3.36 -1.10
N ASP A 27 -18.70 2.75 0.07
CA ASP A 27 -18.87 3.44 1.35
C ASP A 27 -17.51 3.95 1.83
N PHE A 28 -17.41 5.26 2.07
CA PHE A 28 -16.25 5.83 2.74
C PHE A 28 -16.16 5.29 4.18
N ARG A 29 -15.04 4.64 4.51
CA ARG A 29 -14.82 4.07 5.85
C ARG A 29 -14.08 5.02 6.77
N SER A 30 -12.95 5.54 6.30
CA SER A 30 -12.07 6.42 7.08
C SER A 30 -10.97 6.98 6.20
N GLU A 31 -10.38 8.09 6.63
CA GLU A 31 -9.09 8.59 6.14
C GLU A 31 -8.07 8.45 7.27
N ASN A 32 -6.84 8.07 6.92
CA ASN A 32 -5.74 7.97 7.87
C ASN A 32 -4.48 8.60 7.29
N HIS A 33 -3.81 9.43 8.09
CA HIS A 33 -2.50 9.97 7.75
C HIS A 33 -1.44 8.98 8.22
N GLN A 34 -0.85 8.24 7.28
CA GLN A 34 0.17 7.22 7.58
C GLN A 34 1.57 7.77 7.32
N ILE A 35 2.45 7.61 8.30
CA ILE A 35 3.89 7.89 8.21
C ILE A 35 4.60 6.59 8.54
N ASP A 36 5.25 5.99 7.55
CA ASP A 36 5.95 4.72 7.70
C ASP A 36 7.45 4.94 7.96
N GLU A 37 7.98 4.33 9.01
CA GLU A 37 9.42 4.22 9.24
C GLU A 37 9.92 2.83 8.81
N TYR A 38 10.83 2.79 7.84
CA TYR A 38 11.38 1.55 7.26
C TYR A 38 12.73 1.19 7.88
N PHE A 39 12.88 -0.07 8.29
CA PHE A 39 14.12 -0.57 8.90
C PHE A 39 14.86 -1.53 7.96
N SER A 40 16.15 -1.28 7.73
CA SER A 40 17.04 -2.18 6.99
C SER A 40 18.30 -2.45 7.83
N PRO A 41 18.37 -3.60 8.53
CA PRO A 41 19.52 -3.93 9.35
C PRO A 41 20.75 -4.21 8.48
N ALA A 42 21.95 -3.94 9.00
CA ALA A 42 23.19 -4.04 8.23
C ALA A 42 23.49 -5.43 7.64
N HIS A 43 22.89 -6.49 8.19
CA HIS A 43 23.08 -7.88 7.77
C HIS A 43 21.95 -8.40 6.87
N ARG A 44 20.93 -7.59 6.55
CA ARG A 44 19.81 -8.00 5.71
C ARG A 44 19.23 -6.81 4.94
N ASP A 45 19.30 -6.90 3.62
CA ASP A 45 18.64 -5.96 2.72
C ASP A 45 17.30 -6.55 2.26
N PHE A 46 16.21 -5.97 2.74
CA PHE A 46 14.85 -6.40 2.38
C PHE A 46 14.44 -5.95 0.97
N ILE A 47 15.08 -4.92 0.42
CA ILE A 47 14.71 -4.26 -0.85
C ILE A 47 15.74 -4.48 -1.97
N GLY A 48 16.86 -5.11 -1.67
CA GLY A 48 17.97 -5.35 -2.61
C GLY A 48 17.64 -6.31 -3.76
N VAL A 49 16.56 -7.10 -3.63
CA VAL A 49 16.09 -8.02 -4.68
C VAL A 49 14.77 -7.55 -5.30
N ARG A 50 14.61 -7.75 -6.61
CA ARG A 50 13.37 -7.43 -7.34
C ARG A 50 12.77 -8.72 -7.96
N PRO A 51 11.48 -9.02 -7.72
CA PRO A 51 10.53 -8.28 -6.89
C PRO A 51 10.86 -8.37 -5.39
N VAL A 52 10.54 -7.32 -4.63
CA VAL A 52 10.66 -7.31 -3.17
C VAL A 52 9.71 -8.35 -2.60
N LYS A 53 10.22 -9.21 -1.71
CA LYS A 53 9.44 -10.31 -1.11
C LYS A 53 8.94 -10.00 0.30
N GLU A 54 9.58 -9.06 0.98
CA GLU A 54 9.39 -8.82 2.40
C GLU A 54 9.55 -7.32 2.71
N TRP A 55 8.75 -6.83 3.64
CA TRP A 55 8.76 -5.44 4.11
C TRP A 55 8.74 -5.44 5.65
N LEU A 56 9.44 -4.50 6.28
CA LEU A 56 9.46 -4.31 7.74
C LEU A 56 9.29 -2.82 8.07
N ARG A 57 8.18 -2.47 8.74
CA ARG A 57 7.81 -1.10 9.16
C ARG A 57 7.23 -1.08 10.59
N LEU A 58 7.27 0.08 11.25
CA LEU A 58 6.62 0.38 12.54
C LEU A 58 5.54 1.46 12.38
#